data_AF-T0ZZW2-F1
#
_entry.id   AF-T0ZZW2-F1
#
_cell.length_a   1.000
_cell.length_b   1.000
_cell.length_c   1.000
_cell.angle_alpha   90.00
_cell.angle_beta   90.00
_cell.angle_gamma   90.00
#
_symmetry.space_group_name_H-M   'P 1'
#
loop_
_entity.id
_entity.type
_entity.pdbx_description
1 polymer ?
#
loop_
_entity_poly.entity_id
_entity_poly.type
_entity_poly.pdbx_seq_one_letter_code
_entity_poly.pdbx_strand_id
1 'polypeptide(L)'
;LSRLMNQGIGKGRTREDHRGVADQIYSAYANGKDLRSLSAIVGEESLGSNDRLYLKFAEDFEKKYVAQSLNEDRSIEATLNISYDLLSELPEQDMKRLKRDHIEKYGKWKSS
;
A
#
# COMPACT_ATOMS: atom_id res chain seq x y z
N LEU A 1 3.61 -3.78 16.09
CA LEU A 1 2.22 -3.25 16.11
C LEU A 1 2.13 -2.12 17.13
N SER A 2 1.68 -0.93 16.74
CA SER A 2 1.42 0.17 17.69
C SER A 2 0.00 0.06 18.26
N ARG A 3 -0.11 -0.06 19.59
CA ARG A 3 -1.40 -0.13 20.29
C ARG A 3 -2.12 1.24 20.37
N LEU A 4 -1.40 2.32 20.13
CA LEU A 4 -1.90 3.70 20.31
C LEU A 4 -2.13 4.44 18.99
N MET A 5 -1.83 3.83 17.84
CA MET A 5 -1.97 4.45 16.52
C MET A 5 -3.34 5.12 16.33
N ASN A 6 -4.43 4.47 16.71
CA ASN A 6 -5.78 5.01 16.55
C ASN A 6 -6.01 6.33 17.28
N GLN A 7 -5.26 6.59 18.36
CA GLN A 7 -5.35 7.84 19.12
C GLN A 7 -4.49 8.95 18.51
N GLY A 8 -3.60 8.64 17.56
CA GLY A 8 -2.68 9.60 16.93
C GLY A 8 -3.02 9.99 15.49
N ILE A 9 -3.99 9.31 14.86
CA ILE A 9 -4.30 9.49 13.44
C ILE A 9 -5.67 10.14 13.20
N GLY A 10 -5.97 10.41 11.93
CA GLY A 10 -7.27 10.95 11.49
C GLY A 10 -7.28 12.47 11.33
N LYS A 11 -8.47 12.99 11.01
CA LYS A 11 -8.72 14.42 10.78
C LYS A 11 -8.28 15.25 12.00
N GLY A 12 -7.54 16.33 11.73
CA GLY A 12 -7.00 17.21 12.78
C GLY A 12 -5.72 16.71 13.46
N ARG A 13 -5.20 15.54 13.07
CA ARG A 13 -3.90 15.02 13.54
C ARG A 13 -2.94 14.70 12.39
N THR A 14 -3.39 13.89 11.44
CA THR A 14 -2.61 13.49 10.26
C THR A 14 -3.43 13.76 9.00
N ARG A 15 -4.21 12.78 8.56
CA ARG A 15 -5.18 12.90 7.47
C ARG A 15 -6.33 11.93 7.68
N GLU A 16 -7.49 12.21 7.10
CA GLU A 16 -8.75 11.47 7.33
C GLU A 16 -8.72 10.00 6.85
N ASP A 17 -7.81 9.67 5.95
CA ASP A 17 -7.67 8.37 5.30
C ASP A 17 -6.58 7.48 5.91
N HIS A 18 -5.74 8.01 6.81
CA HIS A 18 -4.55 7.35 7.35
C HIS A 18 -4.84 5.91 7.80
N ARG A 19 -5.90 5.69 8.57
CA ARG A 19 -6.24 4.34 9.07
C ARG A 19 -6.48 3.36 7.94
N GLY A 20 -7.29 3.74 6.95
CA GLY A 20 -7.62 2.89 5.82
C GLY A 20 -6.41 2.60 4.95
N VAL A 21 -5.57 3.61 4.71
CA VAL A 21 -4.33 3.47 3.94
C VAL A 21 -3.37 2.49 4.61
N ALA A 22 -3.15 2.64 5.91
CA ALA A 22 -2.28 1.74 6.66
C ALA A 22 -2.79 0.28 6.65
N ASP A 23 -4.10 0.09 6.87
CA ASP A 23 -4.69 -1.26 6.85
C ASP A 23 -4.64 -1.87 5.43
N GLN A 24 -4.84 -1.07 4.37
CA GLN A 24 -4.79 -1.54 2.98
C GLN A 24 -3.37 -1.89 2.55
N ILE A 25 -2.37 -1.05 2.83
CA ILE A 25 -0.96 -1.34 2.56
C ILE A 25 -0.50 -2.60 3.27
N TYR A 26 -0.85 -2.73 4.55
CA TYR A 26 -0.46 -3.90 5.33
C TYR A 26 -1.01 -5.17 4.70
N SER A 27 -2.29 -5.17 4.31
CA SER A 27 -2.92 -6.31 3.64
C SER A 27 -2.27 -6.64 2.29
N ALA A 28 -1.95 -5.62 1.48
CA ALA A 28 -1.34 -5.82 0.17
C ALA A 28 0.08 -6.37 0.29
N TYR A 29 0.88 -5.85 1.23
CA TYR A 29 2.23 -6.32 1.49
C TYR A 29 2.25 -7.74 2.04
N ALA A 30 1.35 -8.09 2.97
CA ALA A 30 1.22 -9.46 3.48
C ALA A 30 0.93 -10.45 2.34
N ASN A 31 -0.03 -10.12 1.45
CA ASN A 31 -0.33 -10.97 0.29
C ASN A 31 0.88 -11.12 -0.65
N GLY A 32 1.56 -10.02 -0.99
CA GLY A 32 2.75 -10.08 -1.83
C GLY A 32 3.90 -10.88 -1.21
N LYS A 33 4.03 -10.89 0.13
CA LYS A 33 4.99 -11.74 0.86
C LYS A 33 4.64 -13.22 0.74
N ASP A 34 3.38 -13.59 0.90
CA ASP A 34 2.93 -14.99 0.74
C ASP A 34 3.14 -15.46 -0.71
N LEU A 35 2.84 -14.60 -1.68
CA LEU A 35 3.07 -14.88 -3.11
C LEU A 35 4.56 -15.00 -3.46
N ARG A 36 5.44 -14.24 -2.80
CA ARG A 36 6.90 -14.40 -2.93
C ARG A 36 7.37 -15.76 -2.42
N SER A 37 6.81 -16.23 -1.31
CA SER A 37 7.10 -17.57 -0.80
C SER A 37 6.59 -18.65 -1.74
N LEU A 38 5.40 -18.46 -2.34
CA LEU A 38 4.85 -19.38 -3.33
C LEU A 38 5.68 -19.41 -4.61
N SER A 39 6.07 -18.24 -5.16
CA SER A 39 6.85 -18.17 -6.40
C SER A 39 8.21 -18.85 -6.29
N ALA A 40 8.84 -18.81 -5.11
CA ALA A 40 10.08 -19.55 -4.85
C ALA A 40 9.92 -21.08 -4.92
N ILE A 41 8.70 -21.60 -4.83
CA ILE A 41 8.37 -23.04 -4.91
C ILE A 41 7.95 -23.43 -6.32
N VAL A 42 7.06 -22.64 -6.96
CA VAL A 42 6.38 -23.03 -8.21
C VAL A 42 6.80 -22.23 -9.44
N GLY A 43 7.69 -21.24 -9.30
CA GLY A 43 8.06 -20.29 -10.35
C GLY A 43 7.11 -19.09 -10.43
N GLU A 44 7.63 -17.91 -10.79
CA GLU A 44 6.83 -16.69 -10.94
C GLU A 44 5.91 -16.74 -12.16
N GLU A 45 6.33 -17.45 -13.22
CA GLU A 45 5.57 -17.69 -14.44
C GLU A 45 4.26 -18.45 -14.19
N SER A 46 4.20 -19.22 -13.10
CA SER A 46 3.03 -19.99 -12.68
C SER A 46 1.97 -19.14 -11.98
N LEU A 47 2.30 -17.89 -11.58
CA LEU A 47 1.36 -17.01 -10.88
C LEU A 47 0.32 -16.39 -11.83
N GLY A 48 -0.87 -16.09 -11.30
CA GLY A 48 -1.87 -15.32 -12.01
C GLY A 48 -1.41 -13.87 -12.30
N SER A 49 -2.10 -13.19 -13.21
CA SER A 49 -1.79 -11.77 -13.51
C SER A 49 -1.89 -10.87 -12.28
N ASN A 50 -2.94 -11.03 -11.48
CA ASN A 50 -3.12 -10.26 -10.24
C ASN A 50 -2.05 -10.61 -9.21
N ASP A 51 -1.71 -11.89 -9.06
CA ASP A 51 -0.68 -12.33 -8.11
C ASP A 51 0.69 -11.71 -8.43
N ARG A 52 1.05 -11.63 -9.72
CA ARG A 52 2.27 -10.93 -10.14
C ARG A 52 2.24 -9.43 -9.79
N LEU A 53 1.08 -8.77 -9.84
CA LEU A 53 0.94 -7.38 -9.40
C LEU A 53 1.20 -7.25 -7.90
N TYR A 54 0.68 -8.17 -7.07
CA TYR A 54 0.93 -8.18 -5.63
C TYR A 54 2.37 -8.51 -5.27
N LEU A 55 3.01 -9.44 -6.00
CA LEU A 55 4.43 -9.74 -5.86
C LEU A 55 5.28 -8.49 -6.14
N LYS A 56 5.01 -7.82 -7.28
CA LYS A 56 5.64 -6.56 -7.65
C LYS A 56 5.39 -5.46 -6.62
N PHE A 57 4.16 -5.32 -6.13
CA PHE A 57 3.80 -4.36 -5.09
C PHE A 57 4.67 -4.55 -3.84
N ALA A 58 4.90 -5.79 -3.40
CA ALA A 58 5.72 -6.04 -2.22
C ALA A 58 7.19 -5.62 -2.41
N GLU A 59 7.75 -5.80 -3.60
CA GLU A 59 9.09 -5.28 -3.90
C GLU A 59 9.14 -3.76 -3.93
N ASP A 60 8.18 -3.12 -4.60
CA ASP A 60 8.12 -1.68 -4.71
C ASP A 60 7.84 -1.02 -3.35
N PHE A 61 7.07 -1.68 -2.48
CA PHE A 61 6.89 -1.28 -1.10
C PHE A 61 8.22 -1.28 -0.32
N GLU A 62 9.01 -2.35 -0.41
CA GLU A 62 10.33 -2.41 0.23
C GLU A 62 11.27 -1.31 -0.29
N LYS A 63 11.28 -1.10 -1.62
CA LYS A 63 12.19 -0.16 -2.31
C LYS A 63 11.79 1.31 -2.20
N LYS A 64 10.49 1.64 -2.17
CA LYS A 64 9.99 3.02 -2.24
C LYS A 64 9.38 3.51 -0.91
N TYR A 65 8.76 2.61 -0.15
CA TYR A 65 8.07 2.98 1.10
C TYR A 65 8.96 2.76 2.32
N VAL A 66 9.55 1.57 2.45
CA VAL A 66 10.40 1.22 3.62
C VAL A 66 11.79 1.84 3.49
N ALA A 67 12.42 1.70 2.32
CA ALA A 67 13.70 2.33 2.07
C ALA A 67 13.53 3.86 1.96
N GLN A 68 14.29 4.56 2.80
CA GLN A 68 14.36 6.01 2.87
C GLN A 68 15.83 6.39 2.98
N SER A 69 16.25 7.41 2.23
CA SER A 69 17.66 7.82 2.26
C SER A 69 18.01 8.46 3.61
N LEU A 70 19.30 8.47 3.98
CA LEU A 70 19.76 9.06 5.25
C LEU A 70 19.39 10.53 5.43
N ASN A 71 19.22 11.26 4.33
CA ASN A 71 18.92 12.70 4.31
C ASN A 71 17.49 13.01 3.89
N GLU A 72 16.63 12.00 3.79
CA GLU A 72 15.24 12.18 3.43
C GLU A 72 14.41 12.29 4.71
N ASP A 73 13.64 13.35 4.84
CA ASP A 73 12.65 13.52 5.91
C ASP A 73 11.26 13.60 5.27
N ARG A 74 10.41 12.62 5.57
CA ARG A 74 9.08 12.48 4.97
C ARG A 74 8.03 12.96 5.96
N SER A 75 7.24 13.95 5.53
CA SER A 75 6.02 14.29 6.26
C SER A 75 5.04 13.11 6.19
N ILE A 76 4.11 13.05 7.16
CA ILE A 76 3.08 12.02 7.14
C ILE A 76 2.23 12.07 5.86
N GLU A 77 1.98 13.26 5.31
CA GLU A 77 1.25 13.41 4.05
C GLU A 77 2.03 12.86 2.86
N ALA A 78 3.35 13.07 2.82
CA ALA A 78 4.21 12.48 1.80
C ALA A 78 4.18 10.94 1.86
N THR A 79 4.30 10.36 3.06
CA THR A 79 4.18 8.91 3.26
C THR A 79 2.81 8.37 2.82
N LEU A 80 1.72 9.07 3.17
CA LEU A 80 0.38 8.68 2.72
C LEU A 80 0.24 8.82 1.20
N ASN A 81 0.87 9.80 0.55
CA ASN A 81 0.84 9.94 -0.90
C ASN A 81 1.62 8.82 -1.62
N ILE A 82 2.81 8.46 -1.13
CA ILE A 82 3.57 7.28 -1.61
C ILE A 82 2.71 6.02 -1.47
N SER A 83 1.89 5.95 -0.43
CA SER A 83 0.98 4.83 -0.25
C SER A 83 -0.02 4.70 -1.41
N TYR A 84 -0.64 5.81 -1.83
CA TYR A 84 -1.54 5.78 -3.00
C TYR A 84 -0.81 5.51 -4.30
N ASP A 85 0.42 6.00 -4.47
CA ASP A 85 1.25 5.65 -5.63
C ASP A 85 1.41 4.13 -5.74
N LEU A 86 1.82 3.48 -4.65
CA LEU A 86 1.98 2.02 -4.61
C LEU A 86 0.65 1.29 -4.78
N LEU A 87 -0.41 1.70 -4.05
CA LEU A 87 -1.71 1.03 -4.11
C LEU A 87 -2.36 1.16 -5.49
N SER A 88 -2.05 2.21 -6.24
CA SER A 88 -2.54 2.40 -7.62
C SER A 88 -1.93 1.43 -8.64
N GLU A 89 -0.85 0.72 -8.29
CA GLU A 89 -0.32 -0.38 -9.09
C GLU A 89 -1.22 -1.63 -9.04
N LEU A 90 -2.13 -1.70 -8.06
CA LEU A 90 -3.10 -2.78 -7.88
C LEU A 90 -4.48 -2.36 -8.42
N PRO A 91 -5.35 -3.33 -8.80
CA PRO A 91 -6.72 -3.02 -9.21
C PRO A 91 -7.51 -2.24 -8.14
N GLU A 92 -8.24 -1.20 -8.53
CA GLU A 92 -9.03 -0.37 -7.60
C GLU A 92 -10.05 -1.20 -6.81
N GLN A 93 -10.65 -2.20 -7.45
CA GLN A 93 -11.61 -3.14 -6.83
C GLN A 93 -11.03 -3.93 -5.63
N ASP A 94 -9.70 -4.01 -5.52
CA ASP A 94 -9.04 -4.68 -4.40
C ASP A 94 -8.86 -3.76 -3.17
N MET A 95 -9.22 -2.47 -3.28
CA MET A 95 -9.10 -1.46 -2.22
C MET A 95 -10.22 -1.55 -1.18
N LYS A 96 -10.43 -2.74 -0.63
CA LYS A 96 -11.54 -3.08 0.28
C LYS A 96 -11.51 -2.34 1.61
N ARG A 97 -10.37 -1.76 2.00
CA ARG A 97 -10.19 -1.05 3.29
C ARG A 97 -10.19 0.47 3.15
N LEU A 98 -10.26 0.98 1.91
CA LEU A 98 -10.39 2.40 1.65
C LEU A 98 -11.86 2.75 1.43
N LYS A 99 -12.29 3.88 2.00
CA LYS A 99 -13.61 4.44 1.70
C LYS A 99 -13.61 4.99 0.27
N ARG A 100 -14.75 4.90 -0.41
CA ARG A 100 -14.90 5.41 -1.78
C ARG A 100 -14.52 6.88 -1.90
N ASP A 101 -14.98 7.71 -0.98
CA ASP A 101 -14.66 9.14 -0.94
C ASP A 101 -13.15 9.41 -0.85
N HIS A 102 -12.38 8.55 -0.15
CA HIS A 102 -10.93 8.69 -0.05
C HIS A 102 -10.23 8.23 -1.33
N ILE A 103 -10.73 7.17 -1.98
CA ILE A 103 -10.26 6.72 -3.29
C ILE A 103 -10.49 7.84 -4.33
N GLU A 104 -11.66 8.47 -4.33
CA GLU A 104 -11.97 9.57 -5.26
C GLU A 104 -11.08 10.80 -5.02
N LYS A 105 -10.80 11.11 -3.74
CA LYS A 105 -10.05 12.31 -3.37
C LYS A 105 -8.53 12.17 -3.53
N TYR A 106 -7.99 10.98 -3.28
CA TYR A 106 -6.53 10.75 -3.18
C TYR A 106 -6.02 9.66 -4.12
N GLY A 107 -6.92 8.87 -4.71
CA GLY A 107 -6.58 7.77 -5.60
C GLY A 107 -5.86 8.24 -6.86
N LYS A 108 -5.00 7.35 -7.36
CA LYS A 108 -4.18 7.58 -8.57
C LYS A 108 -4.44 6.55 -9.65
N TRP A 109 -5.51 5.78 -9.51
CA TRP A 109 -5.99 4.89 -10.58
C TRP A 109 -6.36 5.75 -11.78
N LYS A 110 -5.74 5.46 -12.92
CA LYS A 110 -6.11 6.13 -14.16
C LYS A 110 -7.52 5.67 -14.52
N SER A 111 -8.47 6.61 -14.55
CA SER A 111 -9.71 6.39 -15.29
C SER A 111 -9.32 6.03 -16.71
N SER A 112 -9.58 4.78 -17.08
CA SER A 112 -9.41 4.30 -18.45
C SER A 112 -10.44 4.95 -19.36
#